data_AF-A0A401UFZ7-F1
#
_entry.id   AF-A0A401UFZ7-F1
#
_cell.length_a   1.000
_cell.length_b   1.000
_cell.length_c   1.000
_cell.angle_alpha   90.00
_cell.angle_beta   90.00
_cell.angle_gamma   90.00
#
_symmetry.space_group_name_H-M   'P 1'
#
loop_
_entity.id
_entity.type
_entity.pdbx_description
1 polymer ?
#
loop_
_entity_poly.entity_id
_entity_poly.type
_entity_poly.pdbx_seq_one_letter_code
_entity_poly.pdbx_strand_id
1 'polypeptide(L)' 'MVNNGYTWVLFKKDTEPYAIANTPEGKIFLNRYIMGTAEDMVTHPINLNTLDNRKANLENKRADLEFVKPGEETDTETEN' A
#
# COMPACT_ATOMS: atom_id res chain seq x y z
N MET A 1 21.52 -0.77 -4.09
CA MET A 1 20.62 -0.14 -5.07
C MET A 1 19.36 -1.01 -5.18
N VAL A 2 18.16 -0.42 -5.16
CA VAL A 2 16.87 -1.14 -5.25
C VAL A 2 16.53 -1.37 -6.73
N ASN A 3 17.28 -2.23 -7.41
CA ASN A 3 16.92 -2.71 -8.74
C ASN A 3 17.39 -4.16 -8.94
N ASN A 4 16.80 -5.08 -8.18
CA ASN A 4 17.00 -6.53 -8.33
C ASN A 4 16.39 -7.07 -9.65
N GLY A 5 16.67 -6.44 -10.79
CA GLY A 5 16.14 -6.84 -12.11
C GLY A 5 14.75 -6.29 -12.46
N TYR A 6 14.14 -5.46 -11.61
CA TYR A 6 12.84 -4.85 -11.89
C TYR A 6 12.97 -3.43 -12.45
N THR A 7 12.15 -3.14 -13.46
CA THR A 7 11.89 -1.78 -13.95
C THR A 7 10.60 -1.27 -13.33
N TRP A 8 10.71 -0.19 -12.55
CA TRP A 8 9.57 0.45 -11.90
C TRP A 8 8.96 1.49 -12.83
N VAL A 9 7.64 1.40 -13.06
CA VAL A 9 6.87 2.30 -13.91
C VAL A 9 5.71 2.91 -13.11
N LEU A 10 5.28 4.10 -13.53
CA LEU A 10 4.10 4.75 -12.97
C LEU A 10 2.83 4.02 -13.44
N PHE A 11 1.98 3.65 -12.50
CA PHE A 11 0.67 3.05 -12.73
C PHE A 11 -0.39 3.81 -11.94
N LYS A 12 -1.51 4.15 -12.56
CA LYS A 12 -2.65 4.79 -11.88
C LYS A 12 -3.69 3.72 -11.57
N LYS A 13 -4.01 3.57 -10.29
CA LYS A 13 -5.15 2.78 -9.82
C LYS A 13 -6.22 3.77 -9.38
N ASP A 14 -7.36 3.75 -10.06
CA ASP A 14 -8.41 4.76 -9.90
C ASP A 14 -7.84 6.18 -10.09
N THR A 15 -7.67 6.93 -9.00
CA THR A 15 -7.09 8.29 -9.00
C THR A 15 -5.68 8.34 -8.43
N GLU A 16 -5.19 7.26 -7.82
CA GLU A 16 -3.94 7.25 -7.06
C GLU A 16 -2.76 6.71 -7.89
N PRO A 17 -1.61 7.41 -7.92
CA PRO A 17 -0.42 6.97 -8.63
C PRO A 17 0.42 6.00 -7.80
N TYR A 18 0.90 4.93 -8.40
CA TYR A 18 1.78 3.94 -7.76
C TYR A 18 3.00 3.65 -8.64
N ALA A 19 4.11 3.29 -8.01
CA ALA A 19 5.23 2.68 -8.71
C ALA A 19 5.05 1.15 -8.71
N ILE A 20 5.06 0.53 -9.89
CA ILE A 20 4.91 -0.92 -10.05
C ILE A 20 5.99 -1.51 -10.95
N ALA A 21 6.25 -2.80 -10.83
CA ALA A 21 6.96 -3.60 -11.82
C ALA A 21 5.95 -4.55 -12.50
N ASN A 22 6.00 -4.64 -13.83
CA ASN A 22 5.26 -5.66 -14.57
C ASN A 22 6.14 -6.91 -14.68
N THR A 23 5.64 -8.05 -14.22
CA THR A 23 6.31 -9.35 -14.26
C THR A 23 5.40 -10.37 -14.96
N PRO A 24 5.93 -11.50 -15.46
CA PRO A 24 5.11 -12.58 -16.01
C PRO A 24 4.04 -13.09 -15.03
N GLU A 25 4.32 -13.03 -13.73
CA GLU A 25 3.43 -13.46 -12.64
C GLU A 25 2.39 -12.37 -12.26
N GLY A 26 2.51 -11.17 -12.81
CA GLY A 26 1.61 -10.05 -12.56
C GLY A 26 2.33 -8.77 -12.13
N LYS A 27 1.58 -7.87 -11.49
CA LYS A 27 2.10 -6.56 -11.05
C LYS A 27 2.60 -6.62 -9.62
N ILE A 28 3.80 -6.11 -9.39
CA ILE A 28 4.36 -5.94 -8.04
C ILE A 28 4.38 -4.45 -7.73
N PHE A 29 3.82 -4.04 -6.59
CA PHE A 29 3.91 -2.67 -6.12
C PHE A 29 5.22 -2.42 -5.38
N LEU A 30 5.87 -1.29 -5.63
CA LEU A 30 7.18 -0.95 -5.04
C LEU A 30 7.12 -0.91 -3.50
N ASN A 31 6.06 -0.32 -2.93
CA ASN A 31 5.87 -0.23 -1.49
C ASN A 31 5.82 -1.62 -0.83
N ARG A 32 5.06 -2.56 -1.41
CA ARG A 32 4.97 -3.96 -0.95
C ARG A 32 6.30 -4.68 -1.06
N TYR A 33 7.02 -4.47 -2.18
CA TYR A 33 8.35 -5.05 -2.38
C TYR A 33 9.35 -4.58 -1.32
N ILE A 34 9.40 -3.26 -1.04
CA ILE A 34 10.30 -2.68 -0.02
C ILE A 34 9.97 -3.18 1.38
N MET A 35 8.68 -3.36 1.67
CA MET A 35 8.20 -3.75 3.00
C MET A 35 8.10 -5.25 3.22
N GLY A 36 8.26 -6.07 2.17
CA GLY A 36 8.05 -7.52 2.26
C GLY A 36 6.65 -7.87 2.76
N THR A 37 5.64 -7.14 2.29
CA THR A 37 4.27 -7.19 2.85
C THR A 37 3.59 -8.53 2.56
N ALA A 38 3.19 -9.22 3.63
CA ALA A 38 2.46 -10.49 3.57
C ALA A 38 1.08 -10.35 2.91
N GLU A 39 0.52 -11.46 2.44
CA GLU A 39 -0.73 -11.48 1.66
C GLU A 39 -1.95 -10.96 2.44
N ASP A 40 -1.98 -11.17 3.76
CA ASP A 40 -3.02 -10.71 4.69
C ASP A 40 -2.83 -9.24 5.15
N MET A 41 -1.79 -8.57 4.65
CA MET A 41 -1.45 -7.20 4.99
C MET A 41 -1.45 -6.28 3.76
N VAL A 42 -1.58 -4.99 4.04
CA VAL A 42 -1.44 -3.90 3.06
C VAL A 42 -0.32 -2.96 3.49
N THR A 43 0.43 -2.43 2.52
CA THR A 43 1.38 -1.35 2.80
C THR A 43 0.66 -0.01 2.73
N HIS A 44 0.59 0.70 3.85
CA HIS A 44 -0.01 2.02 3.96
C HIS A 44 1.07 3.12 3.94
N PRO A 45 0.95 4.14 3.07
CA PRO A 45 1.78 5.34 3.13
C PRO A 45 1.35 6.24 4.29
N ILE A 46 2.20 6.39 5.31
CA ILE A 46 1.92 7.18 6.53
C ILE A 46 1.61 8.65 6.19
N ASN A 47 2.31 9.18 5.19
CA ASN A 47 2.14 10.57 4.74
C ASN A 47 1.10 10.73 3.61
N LEU A 48 0.32 9.69 3.33
CA LEU A 48 -0.70 9.64 2.27
C LEU A 48 -0.16 9.90 0.85
N ASN A 49 1.16 9.80 0.64
CA ASN A 49 1.80 9.91 -0.67
C ASN A 49 2.25 8.53 -1.15
N THR A 50 1.47 7.94 -2.06
CA THR A 50 1.69 6.61 -2.65
C THR A 50 2.99 6.49 -3.47
N LEU A 51 3.61 7.60 -3.87
CA LEU A 51 4.92 7.61 -4.55
C LEU A 51 6.10 7.77 -3.58
N ASP A 52 5.86 8.11 -2.31
CA ASP A 52 6.90 8.20 -1.30
C ASP A 52 7.19 6.82 -0.68
N ASN A 53 8.02 6.05 -1.38
CA ASN A 53 8.34 4.67 -1.03
C ASN A 53 9.52 4.54 -0.05
N ARG A 54 9.88 5.61 0.67
CA ARG A 54 10.90 5.53 1.72
C ARG A 54 10.36 4.69 2.86
N LYS A 55 11.12 3.70 3.34
CA LYS A 55 10.66 2.76 4.38
C LYS A 55 10.12 3.45 5.65
N ALA A 56 10.69 4.59 6.02
CA ALA A 56 10.23 5.41 7.16
C ALA A 56 8.84 6.03 6.98
N ASN A 57 8.30 6.07 5.75
CA ASN A 57 6.98 6.59 5.39
C ASN A 57 5.98 5.48 5.07
N LEU A 58 6.35 4.22 5.31
CA LEU A 58 5.52 3.05 5.02
C LEU A 58 5.30 2.23 6.28
N GLU A 59 4.10 1.68 6.41
CA GLU A 59 3.77 0.71 7.45
C GLU A 59 2.94 -0.44 6.87
N ASN A 60 3.07 -1.65 7.42
CA ASN A 60 2.19 -2.75 7.07
C ASN A 60 1.00 -2.74 8.03
N LYS A 61 -0.23 -2.67 7.51
CA LYS A 61 -1.48 -2.83 8.26
C LYS A 61 -2.16 -4.12 7.87
N ARG A 62 -2.97 -4.69 8.76
CA ARG A 62 -3.83 -5.81 8.35
C ARG A 62 -4.91 -5.31 7.40
N ALA A 63 -5.26 -6.12 6.41
CA ALA A 63 -6.22 -5.76 5.38
C ALA A 63 -7.68 -5.68 5.91
N ASP A 64 -7.96 -6.35 7.02
CA ASP A 64 -9.27 -6.39 7.71
C ASP A 64 -9.55 -5.16 8.58
N LEU A 65 -8.50 -4.39 8.92
CA LEU A 65 -8.63 -3.08 9.50
C LEU A 65 -8.85 -2.10 8.35
N GLU A 66 -10.11 -1.99 7.91
CA GLU A 66 -10.52 -1.07 6.87
C GLU A 66 -9.91 0.31 7.11
N PHE A 67 -9.43 0.93 6.03
CA PHE A 67 -8.88 2.27 6.03
C PHE A 67 -9.99 3.21 6.52
N VAL A 68 -10.05 3.46 7.83
CA VAL A 68 -10.87 4.54 8.39
C VAL A 68 -10.33 5.81 7.76
N LYS A 69 -11.06 6.31 6.76
CA LYS A 69 -10.81 7.65 6.23
C LYS A 69 -10.96 8.59 7.41
N PRO A 70 -10.05 9.57 7.62
CA PRO A 70 -10.24 10.55 8.67
C PRO A 70 -11.59 11.27 8.43
N GLY A 71 -12.61 10.94 9.21
CA GLY A 71 -13.96 11.50 9.09
C GLY A 71 -15.15 10.51 9.02
N GLU A 72 -14.94 9.20 8.94
CA GLU A 72 -16.03 8.22 9.13
C GLU A 72 -15.96 7.63 10.53
N GLU A 73 -16.76 8.17 11.44
CA GLU A 73 -17.06 7.55 12.73
C GLU A 73 -17.92 6.31 12.47
N THR A 74 -17.40 5.12 12.77
CA THR A 74 -18.22 3.91 12.80
C THR A 74 -18.93 3.87 14.15
N ASP A 75 -20.21 4.24 14.16
CA ASP A 75 -21.10 4.00 15.29
C ASP A 75 -21.24 2.49 15.52
N THR A 76 -20.43 1.93 16.42
CA THR A 76 -20.71 0.61 16.97
C THR A 76 -21.72 0.78 18.10
N GLU A 77 -23.01 0.73 17.78
CA GLU A 77 -24.06 0.46 18.76
C GLU A 77 -23.85 -0.96 19.31
N THR A 78 -23.34 -1.06 20.54
CA THR A 78 -23.52 -2.25 21.37
C THR A 78 -24.96 -2.25 21.89
N GLU A 79 -25.83 -3.08 21.33
CA GLU A 79 -27.11 -3.43 21.95
C GLU A 79 -26.87 -4.24 23.23
N ASN A 80 -27.51 -3.78 24.31
CA ASN A 80 -27.66 -4.46 25.61
C ASN A 80 -28.85 -5.40 25.62
#